data_AF-A0AAD7ZYK5-F1
#
_entry.id   AF-A0AAD7ZYK5-F1
#
_cell.length_a   1.000
_cell.length_b   1.000
_cell.length_c   1.000
_cell.angle_alpha   90.00
_cell.angle_beta   90.00
_cell.angle_gamma   90.00
#
_symmetry.space_group_name_H-M   'P 1'
#
loop_
_entity.id
_entity.type
_entity.pdbx_description
1 polymer ?
#
loop_
_entity_poly.entity_id
_entity_poly.type
_entity_poly.pdbx_seq_one_letter_code
_entity_poly.pdbx_strand_id
1 'polypeptide(L)'
;MSLLYRFAKLQDRANTHVFTFVVTKSVTRDLERDVTSKEFACGYQKWAITFSRTDKVLGVYLVWRNPSEGMRVYVDFTFTLLNREHFSVNEAFSGKQVKFTYDSPAQGNRNYIPVSDLYARNFTDTNGEFQLELTMGNVRTIYDTEFKVPQSIFGSFHHHHHRHHHGSGHHGNHHAQSSGTSSGGKSGAQKFESTYFAFGGFDWNLALYPHGTKDIGLCKLAFQKLQRTIFKNIDARIFLFPSAFSILSKIVFDLVVCYGLNPTFEGSAQRSLAWWLISSNVRTVWGWFAGSGDGRVSVYLNRLTGFDHQCRVRYNIVLGDGERRLDSGIVDDVSDSDGKGYGWHPRTRFNDLVYKGIVRVHVEMMVANTLSEVSVTSSSPMAQCYDRDKQAWTIKSDCHSETVRLHMVYKDIHNVPRNHLRD
;
A
#
# COMPACT_ATOMS: atom_id res chain seq x y z
N MET A 1 -5.99 -30.28 -15.26
CA MET A 1 -6.20 -29.23 -14.25
C MET A 1 -4.96 -29.22 -13.37
N SER A 2 -4.60 -28.05 -12.82
CA SER A 2 -3.54 -27.95 -11.81
C SER A 2 -4.16 -27.47 -10.50
N LEU A 3 -4.05 -28.29 -9.46
CA LEU A 3 -4.68 -28.07 -8.17
C LEU A 3 -3.61 -27.80 -7.12
N LEU A 4 -3.69 -26.65 -6.46
CA LEU A 4 -2.84 -26.35 -5.31
C LEU A 4 -3.20 -27.32 -4.18
N TYR A 5 -2.24 -28.17 -3.82
CA TYR A 5 -2.38 -29.22 -2.82
C TYR A 5 -1.82 -28.78 -1.46
N ARG A 6 -0.66 -28.12 -1.47
CA ARG A 6 0.04 -27.69 -0.25
C ARG A 6 0.62 -26.30 -0.41
N PHE A 7 0.60 -25.55 0.68
CA PHE A 7 1.27 -24.26 0.80
C PHE A 7 2.06 -24.21 2.11
N ALA A 8 3.32 -23.79 2.03
CA ALA A 8 4.18 -23.57 3.19
C ALA A 8 4.89 -22.22 3.07
N LYS A 9 4.98 -21.50 4.19
CA LYS A 9 5.73 -20.25 4.30
C LYS A 9 6.93 -20.46 5.22
N LEU A 10 8.12 -20.17 4.73
CA LEU A 10 9.36 -20.27 5.48
C LEU A 10 9.73 -18.88 6.01
N GLN A 11 10.11 -18.82 7.29
CA GLN A 11 10.55 -17.58 7.93
C GLN A 11 12.05 -17.35 7.69
N ASP A 12 12.47 -17.34 6.44
CA ASP A 12 13.83 -17.04 6.03
C ASP A 12 13.97 -15.58 5.57
N ARG A 13 15.20 -15.16 5.25
CA ARG A 13 15.48 -13.80 4.78
C ARG A 13 14.76 -13.46 3.47
N ALA A 14 14.50 -14.47 2.64
CA ALA A 14 13.83 -14.30 1.35
C ALA A 14 12.30 -14.28 1.47
N ASN A 15 11.76 -14.53 2.67
CA ASN A 15 10.33 -14.73 2.90
C ASN A 15 9.78 -15.77 1.92
N THR A 16 10.39 -16.95 1.89
CA THR A 16 10.15 -17.99 0.91
C THR A 16 8.77 -18.63 1.08
N HIS A 17 8.08 -18.84 -0.04
CA HIS A 17 6.79 -19.50 -0.14
C HIS A 17 6.94 -20.71 -1.05
N VAL A 18 6.46 -21.87 -0.59
CA VAL A 18 6.50 -23.13 -1.35
C VAL A 18 5.07 -23.57 -1.62
N PHE A 19 4.75 -23.77 -2.88
CA PHE A 19 3.44 -24.20 -3.37
C PHE A 19 3.60 -25.54 -4.08
N THR A 20 2.86 -26.57 -3.66
CA THR A 20 2.88 -27.88 -4.30
C THR A 20 1.55 -28.11 -5.02
N PHE A 21 1.62 -28.46 -6.29
CA PHE A 21 0.47 -28.68 -7.17
C PHE A 21 0.39 -30.15 -7.59
N VAL A 22 -0.82 -30.69 -7.59
CA VAL A 22 -1.14 -31.94 -8.29
C VAL A 22 -1.68 -31.57 -9.66
N VAL A 23 -1.01 -32.06 -10.70
CA VAL A 23 -1.31 -31.73 -12.09
C VAL A 23 -1.89 -32.95 -12.76
N THR A 24 -3.13 -32.83 -13.25
CA THR A 24 -3.85 -33.97 -13.84
C THR A 24 -3.44 -34.20 -15.29
N LYS A 25 -3.64 -35.44 -15.78
CA LYS A 25 -3.34 -35.87 -17.16
C LYS A 25 -3.97 -35.03 -18.27
N SER A 26 -4.92 -34.14 -17.97
CA SER A 26 -5.48 -33.26 -19.01
C SER A 26 -4.42 -32.34 -19.61
N VAL A 27 -3.40 -31.96 -18.82
CA VAL A 27 -2.28 -31.12 -19.25
C VAL A 27 -1.46 -31.77 -20.37
N THR A 28 -1.35 -33.10 -20.34
CA THR A 28 -0.56 -33.87 -21.31
C THR A 28 -1.42 -34.50 -22.40
N ARG A 29 -2.74 -34.29 -22.41
CA ARG A 29 -3.66 -34.84 -23.43
C ARG A 29 -4.19 -33.79 -24.38
N ASP A 30 -4.58 -32.63 -23.87
CA ASP A 30 -5.11 -31.54 -24.67
C ASP A 30 -3.96 -30.73 -25.29
N LEU A 31 -3.96 -30.59 -26.61
CA LEU A 31 -2.96 -29.82 -27.36
C LEU A 31 -3.49 -28.43 -27.73
N GLU A 32 -4.80 -28.22 -27.68
CA GLU A 32 -5.43 -27.00 -28.19
C GLU A 32 -5.54 -25.92 -27.12
N ARG A 33 -5.38 -26.28 -25.84
CA ARG A 33 -5.60 -25.36 -24.72
C ARG A 33 -4.54 -25.48 -23.65
N ASP A 34 -3.98 -24.33 -23.31
CA ASP A 34 -3.16 -24.18 -22.10
C ASP A 34 -4.01 -24.44 -20.85
N VAL A 35 -3.43 -25.15 -19.89
CA VAL A 35 -4.09 -25.41 -18.61
C VAL A 35 -3.54 -24.46 -17.57
N THR A 36 -4.42 -23.69 -16.93
CA THR A 36 -4.03 -22.71 -15.89
C THR A 36 -4.57 -23.14 -14.53
N SER A 37 -3.77 -22.95 -13.48
CA SER A 37 -4.19 -23.18 -12.09
C SER A 37 -5.24 -22.15 -11.64
N LYS A 38 -5.87 -22.39 -10.49
CA LYS A 38 -6.54 -21.29 -9.77
C LYS A 38 -5.51 -20.23 -9.35
N GLU A 39 -5.98 -18.99 -9.20
CA GLU A 39 -5.14 -17.90 -8.72
C GLU A 39 -4.74 -18.13 -7.26
N PHE A 40 -3.49 -17.81 -6.93
CA PHE A 40 -2.96 -17.81 -5.58
C PHE A 40 -2.24 -16.50 -5.30
N ALA A 41 -2.07 -16.14 -4.02
CA ALA A 41 -1.44 -14.90 -3.61
C ALA A 41 -0.02 -15.14 -3.09
N CYS A 42 0.94 -14.33 -3.52
CA CYS A 42 2.31 -14.31 -2.99
C CYS A 42 2.89 -12.91 -3.13
N GLY A 43 3.50 -12.39 -2.05
CA GLY A 43 4.09 -11.05 -2.04
C GLY A 43 3.11 -9.93 -2.42
N TYR A 44 1.86 -10.01 -1.94
CA TYR A 44 0.77 -9.05 -2.22
C TYR A 44 0.34 -8.97 -3.71
N GLN A 45 0.77 -9.93 -4.52
CA GLN A 45 0.39 -10.08 -5.92
C GLN A 45 -0.40 -11.37 -6.15
N LYS A 46 -1.20 -11.41 -7.20
CA LYS A 46 -1.95 -12.60 -7.65
C LYS A 46 -1.19 -13.30 -8.76
N TRP A 47 -1.07 -14.61 -8.64
CA TRP A 47 -0.30 -15.47 -9.53
C TRP A 47 -1.13 -16.66 -9.99
N ALA A 48 -0.76 -17.22 -11.14
CA ALA A 48 -1.21 -18.53 -11.58
C ALA A 48 -0.06 -19.28 -12.25
N ILE A 49 -0.15 -20.60 -12.30
CA ILE A 49 0.73 -21.43 -13.11
C ILE A 49 -0.02 -21.82 -14.38
N THR A 50 0.60 -21.61 -15.53
CA THR A 50 0.08 -22.04 -16.81
C THR A 50 1.00 -23.09 -17.42
N PHE A 51 0.40 -24.17 -17.89
CA PHE A 51 1.03 -25.24 -18.62
C PHE A 51 0.68 -25.07 -20.09
N SER A 52 1.70 -24.92 -20.93
CA SER A 52 1.51 -24.89 -22.38
C SER A 52 2.16 -26.11 -22.98
N ARG A 53 1.42 -26.81 -23.84
CA ARG A 53 1.91 -28.02 -24.48
C ARG A 53 2.08 -27.78 -25.97
N THR A 54 3.28 -28.07 -26.45
CA THR A 54 3.51 -28.34 -27.88
C THR A 54 3.53 -29.86 -28.08
N ASP A 55 3.41 -30.36 -29.31
CA ASP A 55 3.25 -31.79 -29.63
C ASP A 55 4.11 -32.74 -28.77
N LYS A 56 5.38 -32.38 -28.56
CA LYS A 56 6.37 -33.23 -27.88
C LYS A 56 6.80 -32.73 -26.50
N VAL A 57 6.56 -31.45 -26.16
CA VAL A 57 7.20 -30.81 -25.00
C VAL A 57 6.18 -30.03 -24.19
N LEU A 58 6.27 -30.19 -22.87
CA LEU A 58 5.51 -29.45 -21.88
C LEU A 58 6.33 -28.24 -21.41
N GLY A 59 5.71 -27.07 -21.47
CA GLY A 59 6.21 -25.83 -20.90
C GLY A 59 5.42 -25.40 -19.67
N VAL A 60 6.08 -24.69 -18.76
CA VAL A 60 5.50 -24.21 -17.49
C VAL A 60 5.86 -22.74 -17.30
N TYR A 61 4.86 -21.95 -16.94
CA TYR A 61 4.97 -20.51 -16.77
C TYR A 61 4.34 -20.06 -15.45
N LEU A 62 5.02 -19.16 -14.77
CA LEU A 62 4.45 -18.32 -13.73
C LEU A 62 3.82 -17.10 -14.40
N VAL A 63 2.56 -16.81 -14.08
CA VAL A 63 1.79 -15.72 -14.68
C VAL A 63 1.32 -14.77 -13.59
N TRP A 64 1.69 -13.50 -13.70
CA TRP A 64 1.18 -12.42 -12.87
C TRP A 64 -0.21 -12.01 -13.35
N ARG A 65 -1.21 -12.05 -12.46
CA ARG A 65 -2.64 -11.98 -12.81
C ARG A 65 -3.26 -10.61 -12.66
N ASN A 66 -2.62 -9.71 -11.93
CA ASN A 66 -3.09 -8.36 -11.69
C ASN A 66 -2.05 -7.29 -12.10
N PRO A 67 -1.49 -7.35 -13.32
CA PRO A 67 -0.58 -6.31 -13.77
C PRO A 67 -1.30 -4.97 -13.89
N SER A 68 -0.62 -3.89 -13.54
CA SER A 68 -1.05 -2.52 -13.82
C SER A 68 0.01 -1.79 -14.61
N GLU A 69 -0.41 -0.83 -15.45
CA GLU A 69 0.53 0.02 -16.19
C GLU A 69 1.49 0.73 -15.23
N GLY A 70 2.76 0.88 -15.61
CA GLY A 70 3.79 1.47 -14.74
C GLY A 70 4.29 0.56 -13.61
N MET A 71 3.65 -0.59 -13.37
CA MET A 71 4.12 -1.55 -12.35
C MET A 71 5.13 -2.56 -12.89
N ARG A 72 6.04 -2.97 -12.00
CA ARG A 72 7.04 -4.01 -12.20
C ARG A 72 7.12 -4.87 -10.95
N VAL A 73 7.18 -6.19 -11.14
CA VAL A 73 7.37 -7.14 -10.04
C VAL A 73 8.63 -7.96 -10.32
N TYR A 74 9.50 -8.07 -9.33
CA TYR A 74 10.68 -8.92 -9.37
C TYR A 74 10.49 -10.11 -8.43
N VAL A 75 10.81 -11.30 -8.89
CA VAL A 75 10.62 -12.55 -8.13
C VAL A 75 11.81 -13.46 -8.33
N ASP A 76 12.27 -14.08 -7.26
CA ASP A 76 13.08 -15.30 -7.34
C ASP A 76 12.12 -16.49 -7.34
N PHE A 77 12.19 -17.37 -8.34
CA PHE A 77 11.37 -18.58 -8.35
C PHE A 77 12.14 -19.82 -8.81
N THR A 78 11.66 -20.97 -8.38
CA THR A 78 12.09 -22.29 -8.85
C THR A 78 10.87 -23.15 -9.08
N PHE A 79 10.76 -23.73 -10.28
CA PHE A 79 9.85 -24.82 -10.56
C PHE A 79 10.59 -26.14 -10.47
N THR A 80 10.02 -27.10 -9.74
CA THR A 80 10.59 -28.44 -9.53
C THR A 80 9.52 -29.48 -9.81
N LEU A 81 9.75 -30.33 -10.80
CA LEU A 81 8.96 -31.51 -11.07
C LEU A 81 9.45 -32.63 -10.15
N LEU A 82 8.53 -33.14 -9.32
CA LEU A 82 8.86 -34.12 -8.29
C LEU A 82 8.80 -35.52 -8.87
N ASN A 83 9.92 -36.22 -8.82
CA ASN A 83 10.00 -37.63 -9.16
C ASN A 83 9.41 -38.48 -8.04
N ARG A 84 8.70 -39.56 -8.41
CA ARG A 84 8.01 -40.42 -7.45
C ARG A 84 8.92 -41.45 -6.79
N GLU A 85 10.06 -41.77 -7.42
CA GLU A 85 11.00 -42.77 -6.89
C GLU A 85 12.05 -42.14 -5.98
N HIS A 86 12.70 -41.07 -6.43
CA HIS A 86 13.78 -40.46 -5.66
C HIS A 86 13.97 -38.97 -5.95
N PHE A 87 14.15 -38.16 -4.91
CA PHE A 87 14.26 -36.70 -5.05
C PHE A 87 15.50 -36.24 -5.85
N SER A 88 16.56 -37.06 -5.94
CA SER A 88 17.79 -36.70 -6.67
C SER A 88 17.60 -36.62 -8.17
N VAL A 89 16.50 -37.17 -8.69
CA VAL A 89 16.16 -37.15 -10.13
C VAL A 89 15.03 -36.18 -10.44
N ASN A 90 14.68 -35.30 -9.48
CA ASN A 90 13.79 -34.18 -9.73
C ASN A 90 14.36 -33.29 -10.85
N GLU A 91 13.48 -32.75 -11.68
CA GLU A 91 13.84 -31.79 -12.73
C GLU A 91 13.45 -30.41 -12.28
N ALA A 92 14.34 -29.42 -12.41
CA ALA A 92 14.06 -28.08 -11.95
C ALA A 92 14.63 -27.00 -12.87
N PHE A 93 13.96 -25.86 -12.91
CA PHE A 93 14.52 -24.63 -13.45
C PHE A 93 14.20 -23.47 -12.52
N SER A 94 15.07 -22.47 -12.51
CA SER A 94 14.95 -21.33 -11.62
C SER A 94 15.30 -20.02 -12.31
N GLY A 95 14.83 -18.92 -11.74
CA GLY A 95 15.20 -17.57 -12.12
C GLY A 95 15.34 -16.70 -10.87
N LYS A 96 16.30 -15.78 -10.90
CA LYS A 96 16.52 -14.78 -9.83
C LYS A 96 16.18 -13.39 -10.35
N GLN A 97 15.47 -12.61 -9.54
CA GLN A 97 15.00 -11.27 -9.86
C GLN A 97 14.33 -11.20 -11.23
N VAL A 98 13.55 -12.23 -11.55
CA VAL A 98 12.82 -12.30 -12.81
C VAL A 98 11.79 -11.18 -12.83
N LYS A 99 11.84 -10.36 -13.88
CA LYS A 99 11.01 -9.16 -14.02
C LYS A 99 9.71 -9.49 -14.75
N PHE A 100 8.60 -9.13 -14.12
CA PHE A 100 7.26 -9.12 -14.66
C PHE A 100 6.81 -7.68 -14.88
N THR A 101 6.10 -7.43 -15.97
CA THR A 101 5.59 -6.12 -16.37
C THR A 101 4.16 -6.25 -16.88
N TYR A 102 3.50 -5.12 -17.11
CA TYR A 102 2.19 -5.11 -17.77
C TYR A 102 2.22 -5.80 -19.15
N ASP A 103 3.23 -5.50 -19.97
CA ASP A 103 3.35 -6.06 -21.32
C ASP A 103 3.88 -7.51 -21.35
N SER A 104 4.58 -7.93 -20.30
CA SER A 104 5.14 -9.27 -20.16
C SER A 104 4.83 -9.85 -18.77
N PRO A 105 3.58 -10.29 -18.54
CA PRO A 105 3.13 -10.80 -17.24
C PRO A 105 3.40 -12.30 -17.05
N ALA A 106 3.90 -13.02 -18.06
CA ALA A 106 4.21 -14.44 -17.99
C ALA A 106 5.71 -14.70 -18.18
N GLN A 107 6.29 -15.55 -17.34
CA GLN A 107 7.69 -15.97 -17.41
C GLN A 107 7.79 -17.45 -17.10
N GLY A 108 8.66 -18.18 -17.80
CA GLY A 108 8.71 -19.62 -17.65
C GLY A 108 9.67 -20.30 -18.61
N ASN A 109 9.53 -21.61 -18.72
CA ASN A 109 10.29 -22.42 -19.65
C ASN A 109 9.34 -23.13 -20.61
N ARG A 110 9.39 -22.77 -21.90
CA ARG A 110 8.60 -23.42 -22.96
C ARG A 110 9.01 -24.86 -23.20
N ASN A 111 10.28 -25.17 -22.97
CA ASN A 111 10.89 -26.46 -23.28
C ASN A 111 11.32 -27.17 -22.00
N TYR A 112 10.41 -27.28 -21.03
CA TYR A 112 10.77 -27.77 -19.70
C TYR A 112 11.03 -29.27 -19.70
N ILE A 113 10.08 -30.07 -20.18
CA ILE A 113 10.23 -31.53 -20.19
C ILE A 113 9.51 -32.16 -21.40
N PRO A 114 10.15 -33.10 -22.13
CA PRO A 114 9.46 -33.91 -23.12
C PRO A 114 8.30 -34.68 -22.48
N VAL A 115 7.16 -34.78 -23.18
CA VAL A 115 6.00 -35.49 -22.65
C VAL A 115 6.30 -36.99 -22.48
N SER A 116 7.18 -37.56 -23.32
CA SER A 116 7.67 -38.95 -23.16
C SER A 116 8.36 -39.17 -21.81
N ASP A 117 9.16 -38.19 -21.39
CA ASP A 117 10.03 -38.28 -20.24
C ASP A 117 9.23 -38.22 -18.92
N LEU A 118 8.09 -37.52 -18.93
CA LEU A 118 7.15 -37.53 -17.81
C LEU A 118 6.74 -38.96 -17.42
N TYR A 119 6.48 -39.81 -18.42
CA TYR A 119 6.07 -41.19 -18.22
C TYR A 119 7.27 -42.13 -18.03
N ALA A 120 8.30 -42.00 -18.87
CA ALA A 120 9.44 -42.92 -18.88
C ALA A 120 10.33 -42.80 -17.63
N ARG A 121 10.33 -41.63 -16.97
CA ARG A 121 11.19 -41.34 -15.81
C ARG A 121 10.43 -41.29 -14.49
N ASN A 122 9.23 -41.86 -14.38
CA ASN A 122 8.48 -41.97 -13.13
C ASN A 122 8.11 -40.64 -12.46
N PHE A 123 7.83 -39.60 -13.25
CA PHE A 123 7.21 -38.36 -12.72
C PHE A 123 5.69 -38.51 -12.56
N THR A 124 5.07 -39.33 -13.40
CA THR A 124 3.61 -39.55 -13.36
C THR A 124 3.22 -40.77 -12.55
N ASP A 125 2.01 -40.75 -12.01
CA ASP A 125 1.32 -41.92 -11.48
C ASP A 125 0.61 -42.74 -12.57
N THR A 126 -0.06 -43.81 -12.15
CA THR A 126 -0.85 -44.68 -13.05
C THR A 126 -2.02 -43.96 -13.71
N ASN A 127 -2.49 -42.86 -13.12
CA ASN A 127 -3.55 -42.01 -13.66
C ASN A 127 -2.99 -40.93 -14.61
N GLY A 128 -1.66 -40.82 -14.73
CA GLY A 128 -0.99 -39.78 -15.50
C GLY A 128 -0.91 -38.43 -14.77
N GLU A 129 -1.09 -38.42 -13.45
CA GLU A 129 -0.94 -37.22 -12.61
C GLU A 129 0.50 -37.08 -12.12
N PHE A 130 0.98 -35.85 -11.98
CA PHE A 130 2.33 -35.57 -11.48
C PHE A 130 2.32 -34.39 -10.51
N GLN A 131 3.37 -34.27 -9.71
CA GLN A 131 3.52 -33.17 -8.75
C GLN A 131 4.52 -32.12 -9.24
N LEU A 132 4.11 -30.87 -9.18
CA LEU A 132 4.96 -29.71 -9.48
C LEU A 132 5.05 -28.83 -8.24
N GLU A 133 6.26 -28.50 -7.82
CA GLU A 133 6.53 -27.54 -6.77
C GLU A 133 6.98 -26.20 -7.38
N LEU A 134 6.41 -25.11 -6.87
CA LEU A 134 6.83 -23.74 -7.14
C LEU A 134 7.32 -23.13 -5.83
N THR A 135 8.59 -22.78 -5.80
CA THR A 135 9.18 -21.98 -4.73
C THR A 135 9.31 -20.54 -5.19
N MET A 136 8.87 -19.58 -4.37
CA MET A 136 8.93 -18.14 -4.64
C MET A 136 9.54 -17.40 -3.45
N GLY A 137 10.41 -16.43 -3.72
CA GLY A 137 11.03 -15.60 -2.69
C GLY A 137 11.41 -14.22 -3.24
N ASN A 138 11.83 -13.32 -2.35
CA ASN A 138 12.31 -11.97 -2.69
C ASN A 138 11.35 -11.20 -3.62
N VAL A 139 10.04 -11.36 -3.41
CA VAL A 139 9.02 -10.68 -4.22
C VAL A 139 9.05 -9.18 -3.92
N ARG A 140 9.38 -8.39 -4.94
CA ARG A 140 9.50 -6.92 -4.86
C ARG A 140 8.58 -6.26 -5.87
N THR A 141 7.71 -5.37 -5.41
CA THR A 141 6.78 -4.63 -6.28
C THR A 141 7.16 -3.16 -6.36
N ILE A 142 7.21 -2.64 -7.58
CA ILE A 142 7.55 -1.27 -7.90
C ILE A 142 6.46 -0.68 -8.80
N TYR A 143 6.13 0.59 -8.60
CA TYR A 143 5.29 1.40 -9.49
C TYR A 143 6.05 2.67 -9.90
N ASP A 144 6.08 2.97 -11.18
CA ASP A 144 6.71 4.18 -11.72
C ASP A 144 5.68 4.98 -12.52
N THR A 145 5.72 6.30 -12.33
CA THR A 145 4.88 7.23 -13.09
C THR A 145 5.58 8.57 -13.31
N GLU A 146 5.13 9.31 -14.30
CA GLU A 146 5.64 10.63 -14.66
C GLU A 146 4.52 11.65 -14.69
N PHE A 147 4.66 12.73 -13.91
CA PHE A 147 3.73 13.85 -13.94
C PHE A 147 4.25 14.94 -14.88
N LYS A 148 3.49 15.21 -15.95
CA LYS A 148 3.75 16.36 -16.84
C LYS A 148 3.29 17.64 -16.16
N VAL A 149 4.20 18.60 -16.04
CA VAL A 149 4.00 19.87 -15.35
C VAL A 149 3.64 20.97 -16.36
N PRO A 150 2.43 21.53 -16.31
CA PRO A 150 2.05 22.66 -17.17
C PRO A 150 2.88 23.91 -16.85
N GLN A 151 3.32 24.64 -17.88
CA GLN A 151 4.12 25.86 -17.69
C GLN A 151 3.39 26.95 -16.87
N SER A 152 2.06 26.96 -16.88
CA SER A 152 1.24 27.91 -16.13
C SER A 152 1.43 27.83 -14.61
N ILE A 153 1.92 26.70 -14.07
CA ILE A 153 2.14 26.55 -12.63
C ILE A 153 3.22 27.48 -12.08
N PHE A 154 4.16 27.92 -12.93
CA PHE A 154 5.28 28.77 -12.53
C PHE A 154 4.98 30.27 -12.71
N GLY A 155 3.90 30.64 -13.41
CA GLY A 155 3.62 32.02 -13.83
C GLY A 155 3.02 32.94 -12.77
N SER A 156 2.65 32.44 -11.59
CA SER A 156 1.83 33.20 -10.63
C SER A 156 2.60 34.05 -9.60
N PHE A 157 3.95 34.09 -9.65
CA PHE A 157 4.79 34.78 -8.65
C PHE A 157 5.46 36.08 -9.15
N HIS A 158 5.15 36.55 -10.37
CA HIS A 158 5.85 37.67 -11.00
C HIS A 158 4.94 38.74 -11.66
N HIS A 159 3.92 39.25 -10.95
CA HIS A 159 3.27 40.51 -11.35
C HIS A 159 2.72 41.30 -10.16
N HIS A 160 3.59 41.99 -9.41
CA HIS A 160 3.19 43.18 -8.64
C HIS A 160 4.39 44.12 -8.45
N HIS A 161 4.85 44.73 -9.54
CA HIS A 161 5.51 46.04 -9.49
C HIS A 161 5.34 46.73 -10.85
N HIS A 162 5.11 48.05 -10.81
CA HIS A 162 4.69 48.97 -11.88
C HIS A 162 3.16 48.95 -12.13
N ARG A 163 2.41 50.05 -12.11
CA ARG A 163 2.74 51.46 -12.29
C ARG A 163 1.50 52.28 -11.85
N HIS A 164 1.62 53.18 -10.89
CA HIS A 164 0.66 54.28 -10.72
C HIS A 164 1.15 55.45 -11.58
N HIS A 165 0.37 55.84 -12.59
CA HIS A 165 0.42 57.18 -13.16
C HIS A 165 -0.92 57.53 -13.84
N HIS A 166 -1.32 58.77 -13.58
CA HIS A 166 -2.48 59.55 -14.01
C HIS A 166 -3.08 59.31 -15.41
N GLY A 167 -4.39 59.55 -15.53
CA GLY A 167 -5.04 59.87 -16.81
C GLY A 167 -6.56 59.95 -16.75
N SER A 168 -7.09 61.14 -16.52
CA SER A 168 -8.46 61.54 -16.80
C SER A 168 -8.73 61.49 -18.32
N GLY A 169 -9.87 60.94 -18.75
CA GLY A 169 -10.28 60.96 -20.16
C GLY A 169 -11.59 60.22 -20.43
N HIS A 170 -12.55 60.95 -20.99
CA HIS A 170 -13.95 60.60 -21.22
C HIS A 170 -14.19 60.04 -22.64
N HIS A 171 -15.30 59.31 -22.78
CA HIS A 171 -16.05 58.91 -24.00
C HIS A 171 -15.55 57.77 -24.91
N GLY A 172 -16.50 56.87 -25.24
CA GLY A 172 -16.41 55.98 -26.40
C GLY A 172 -17.19 54.67 -26.26
N ASN A 173 -18.51 54.73 -26.46
CA ASN A 173 -19.43 53.60 -26.55
C ASN A 173 -19.09 52.69 -27.75
N HIS A 174 -19.20 51.35 -27.63
CA HIS A 174 -19.86 50.44 -28.59
C HIS A 174 -19.56 48.93 -28.35
N HIS A 175 -20.66 48.18 -28.34
CA HIS A 175 -20.86 46.79 -28.78
C HIS A 175 -20.32 45.56 -28.01
N ALA A 176 -21.32 44.75 -27.64
CA ALA A 176 -21.38 43.28 -27.68
C ALA A 176 -20.43 42.50 -26.78
N GLN A 177 -20.99 41.79 -25.78
CA GLN A 177 -20.83 40.34 -25.65
C GLN A 177 -21.57 39.77 -24.42
N SER A 178 -22.26 38.67 -24.70
CA SER A 178 -22.47 37.49 -23.84
C SER A 178 -22.48 37.68 -22.33
N SER A 179 -23.64 37.37 -21.75
CA SER A 179 -23.84 36.90 -20.38
C SER A 179 -22.94 35.69 -20.06
N GLY A 180 -21.70 35.97 -19.66
CA GLY A 180 -20.82 35.03 -18.99
C GLY A 180 -20.87 35.31 -17.50
N THR A 181 -21.67 34.54 -16.77
CA THR A 181 -21.71 34.53 -15.32
C THR A 181 -20.31 34.22 -14.78
N SER A 182 -19.60 35.23 -14.31
CA SER A 182 -18.31 35.08 -13.63
C SER A 182 -18.55 34.43 -12.28
N SER A 183 -18.61 33.09 -12.26
CA SER A 183 -18.46 32.33 -11.03
C SER A 183 -17.02 32.50 -10.55
N GLY A 184 -16.86 33.10 -9.36
CA GLY A 184 -15.59 33.17 -8.66
C GLY A 184 -15.02 31.77 -8.48
N GLY A 185 -14.05 31.42 -9.33
CA GLY A 185 -13.30 30.18 -9.24
C GLY A 185 -12.46 30.22 -7.96
N LYS A 186 -12.90 29.50 -6.93
CA LYS A 186 -12.03 29.05 -5.85
C LYS A 186 -10.76 28.49 -6.49
N SER A 187 -9.60 29.06 -6.18
CA SER A 187 -8.29 28.53 -6.58
C SER A 187 -8.12 27.13 -5.96
N GLY A 188 -8.67 26.12 -6.62
CA GLY A 188 -8.46 24.73 -6.24
C GLY A 188 -6.97 24.45 -6.28
N ALA A 189 -6.43 23.87 -5.20
CA ALA A 189 -5.05 23.44 -5.16
C ALA A 189 -4.79 22.52 -6.38
N GLN A 190 -3.84 22.90 -7.22
CA GLN A 190 -3.48 22.10 -8.39
C GLN A 190 -3.00 20.73 -7.90
N LYS A 191 -3.58 19.66 -8.44
CA LYS A 191 -3.35 18.28 -8.01
C LYS A 191 -2.99 17.44 -9.23
N PHE A 192 -1.92 16.66 -9.12
CA PHE A 192 -1.57 15.64 -10.12
C PHE A 192 -1.92 14.26 -9.57
N GLU A 193 -2.53 13.41 -10.39
CA GLU A 193 -2.89 12.05 -9.99
C GLU A 193 -2.35 11.03 -10.98
N SER A 194 -1.82 9.93 -10.46
CA SER A 194 -1.39 8.82 -11.27
C SER A 194 -2.59 7.99 -11.74
N THR A 195 -2.35 7.10 -12.71
CA THR A 195 -3.26 5.98 -12.95
C THR A 195 -3.34 5.09 -11.72
N TYR A 196 -4.40 4.27 -11.67
CA TYR A 196 -4.57 3.30 -10.60
C TYR A 196 -3.67 2.08 -10.81
N PHE A 197 -3.24 1.48 -9.71
CA PHE A 197 -2.41 0.28 -9.71
C PHE A 197 -2.80 -0.68 -8.57
N ALA A 198 -2.65 -1.99 -8.81
CA ALA A 198 -3.13 -3.01 -7.87
C ALA A 198 -2.02 -3.53 -6.94
N PHE A 199 -2.28 -3.56 -5.63
CA PHE A 199 -1.37 -4.15 -4.64
C PHE A 199 -2.12 -4.60 -3.38
N GLY A 200 -1.83 -5.82 -2.90
CA GLY A 200 -2.45 -6.36 -1.67
C GLY A 200 -3.94 -6.66 -1.79
N GLY A 201 -4.46 -6.77 -3.01
CA GLY A 201 -5.89 -6.92 -3.28
C GLY A 201 -6.67 -5.60 -3.24
N PHE A 202 -5.98 -4.45 -3.18
CA PHE A 202 -6.57 -3.12 -3.28
C PHE A 202 -6.06 -2.40 -4.53
N ASP A 203 -6.83 -1.42 -4.98
CA ASP A 203 -6.40 -0.46 -6.00
C ASP A 203 -5.90 0.81 -5.32
N TRP A 204 -4.83 1.38 -5.86
CA TRP A 204 -4.14 2.54 -5.30
C TRP A 204 -3.90 3.60 -6.36
N ASN A 205 -3.82 4.87 -5.97
CA ASN A 205 -3.22 5.91 -6.81
C ASN A 205 -2.29 6.80 -5.98
N LEU A 206 -1.46 7.57 -6.69
CA LEU A 206 -0.65 8.63 -6.10
C LEU A 206 -1.25 9.98 -6.42
N ALA A 207 -1.37 10.83 -5.41
CA ALA A 207 -1.73 12.23 -5.57
C ALA A 207 -0.57 13.13 -5.13
N LEU A 208 -0.12 14.01 -6.03
CA LEU A 208 0.95 14.96 -5.82
C LEU A 208 0.37 16.39 -5.79
N TYR A 209 0.64 17.10 -4.70
CA TYR A 209 0.25 18.50 -4.52
C TYR A 209 1.50 19.38 -4.52
N PRO A 210 1.69 20.24 -5.54
CA PRO A 210 2.86 21.09 -5.70
C PRO A 210 3.04 22.18 -4.63
N HIS A 211 1.95 22.60 -3.99
CA HIS A 211 1.92 23.77 -3.11
C HIS A 211 1.28 23.49 -1.74
N GLY A 212 1.38 22.25 -1.26
CA GLY A 212 0.93 21.86 0.07
C GLY A 212 -0.39 21.09 0.09
N THR A 213 -0.93 20.90 1.28
CA THR A 213 -1.81 19.78 1.62
C THR A 213 -3.22 19.84 1.00
N LYS A 214 -3.82 18.65 0.88
CA LYS A 214 -5.22 18.41 0.50
C LYS A 214 -6.17 19.11 1.48
N ASP A 215 -6.70 20.27 1.09
CA ASP A 215 -7.75 21.05 1.77
C ASP A 215 -7.63 21.22 3.31
N ILE A 216 -7.11 22.39 3.73
CA ILE A 216 -7.06 22.87 5.13
C ILE A 216 -8.46 23.07 5.78
N GLY A 217 -9.54 22.92 5.01
CA GLY A 217 -10.92 23.17 5.45
C GLY A 217 -11.46 22.18 6.47
N LEU A 218 -11.07 20.90 6.40
CA LEU A 218 -11.59 19.85 7.28
C LEU A 218 -11.00 19.93 8.69
N CYS A 219 -9.72 20.31 8.84
CA CYS A 219 -9.11 20.51 10.16
C CYS A 219 -9.78 21.64 10.95
N LYS A 220 -10.22 22.73 10.29
CA LYS A 220 -10.90 23.84 10.97
C LYS A 220 -12.29 23.47 11.49
N LEU A 221 -13.07 22.70 10.73
CA LEU A 221 -14.43 22.29 11.12
C LEU A 221 -14.41 21.21 12.20
N ALA A 222 -13.46 20.26 12.12
CA ALA A 222 -13.25 19.24 13.13
C ALA A 222 -12.79 19.85 14.47
N PHE A 223 -11.87 20.83 14.41
CA PHE A 223 -11.42 21.59 15.57
C PHE A 223 -12.57 22.36 16.24
N GLN A 224 -13.42 23.06 15.49
CA GLN A 224 -14.56 23.82 16.06
C GLN A 224 -15.63 22.93 16.72
N LYS A 225 -15.87 21.72 16.18
CA LYS A 225 -16.76 20.74 16.81
C LYS A 225 -16.14 20.14 18.06
N LEU A 226 -14.85 19.80 18.03
CA LEU A 226 -14.14 19.21 19.17
C LEU A 226 -13.97 20.21 20.33
N GLN A 227 -13.68 21.48 20.02
CA GLN A 227 -13.60 22.56 21.01
C GLN A 227 -14.94 22.74 21.75
N ARG A 228 -16.07 22.66 21.03
CA ARG A 228 -17.41 22.77 21.63
C ARG A 228 -17.81 21.54 22.46
N THR A 229 -17.31 20.36 22.15
CA THR A 229 -17.60 19.13 22.91
C THR A 229 -16.74 18.98 24.16
N ILE A 230 -15.45 19.33 24.08
CA ILE A 230 -14.53 19.25 25.21
C ILE A 230 -14.82 20.35 26.25
N PHE A 231 -15.05 21.60 25.82
CA PHE A 231 -15.34 22.70 26.77
C PHE A 231 -16.73 22.63 27.42
N LYS A 232 -17.70 21.91 26.84
CA LYS A 232 -19.02 21.73 27.46
C LYS A 232 -19.05 20.65 28.55
N ASN A 233 -18.06 19.76 28.59
CA ASN A 233 -18.03 18.60 29.52
C ASN A 233 -16.95 18.69 30.60
N ILE A 234 -16.14 19.75 30.62
CA ILE A 234 -15.19 20.01 31.71
C ILE A 234 -15.86 20.94 32.71
N ASP A 235 -16.49 20.35 33.74
CA ASP A 235 -16.81 21.09 34.96
C ASP A 235 -15.51 21.55 35.63
N ALA A 236 -15.48 22.81 36.06
CA ALA A 236 -14.30 23.54 36.54
C ALA A 236 -13.67 23.02 37.86
N ARG A 237 -13.91 21.75 38.25
CA ARG A 237 -13.42 21.14 39.50
C ARG A 237 -12.29 20.11 39.32
N ILE A 238 -11.84 19.85 38.08
CA ILE A 238 -10.83 18.80 37.77
C ILE A 238 -9.37 19.21 38.09
N PHE A 239 -9.11 20.45 38.52
CA PHE A 239 -7.75 20.94 38.78
C PHE A 239 -7.08 20.47 40.09
N LEU A 240 -7.62 19.47 40.80
CA LEU A 240 -7.11 19.06 42.12
C LEU A 240 -6.52 17.63 42.22
N PHE A 241 -6.39 16.88 41.12
CA PHE A 241 -5.79 15.53 41.15
C PHE A 241 -4.64 15.34 40.13
N PRO A 242 -3.43 14.95 40.56
CA PRO A 242 -2.27 14.73 39.68
C PRO A 242 -2.49 13.68 38.57
N SER A 243 -3.38 12.70 38.79
CA SER A 243 -3.71 11.66 37.82
C SER A 243 -4.56 12.18 36.65
N ALA A 244 -5.42 13.18 36.88
CA ALA A 244 -6.22 13.81 35.82
C ALA A 244 -5.35 14.68 34.89
N PHE A 245 -4.27 15.27 35.43
CA PHE A 245 -3.30 16.06 34.67
C PHE A 245 -2.48 15.20 33.68
N SER A 246 -2.19 13.95 34.02
CA SER A 246 -1.52 12.97 33.14
C SER A 246 -2.39 12.56 31.95
N ILE A 247 -3.71 12.43 32.16
CA ILE A 247 -4.65 12.08 31.09
C ILE A 247 -4.89 13.29 30.18
N LEU A 248 -5.06 14.49 30.75
CA LEU A 248 -5.14 15.74 30.00
C LEU A 248 -3.85 16.04 29.23
N SER A 249 -2.66 15.76 29.79
CA SER A 249 -1.40 15.94 29.07
C SER A 249 -1.21 14.93 27.95
N LYS A 250 -1.68 13.69 28.10
CA LYS A 250 -1.75 12.69 27.02
C LYS A 250 -2.72 13.12 25.91
N ILE A 251 -3.91 13.59 26.27
CA ILE A 251 -4.90 14.07 25.29
C ILE A 251 -4.37 15.31 24.56
N VAL A 252 -3.71 16.23 25.26
CA VAL A 252 -3.06 17.41 24.64
C VAL A 252 -1.86 16.99 23.79
N PHE A 253 -1.07 16.01 24.20
CA PHE A 253 0.03 15.44 23.41
C PHE A 253 -0.48 14.78 22.14
N ASP A 254 -1.53 13.96 22.23
CA ASP A 254 -2.19 13.33 21.08
C ASP A 254 -2.86 14.38 20.18
N LEU A 255 -3.42 15.46 20.75
CA LEU A 255 -3.98 16.57 19.97
C LEU A 255 -2.91 17.42 19.28
N VAL A 256 -1.76 17.67 19.92
CA VAL A 256 -0.66 18.45 19.34
C VAL A 256 0.07 17.64 18.27
N VAL A 257 0.23 16.33 18.48
CA VAL A 257 0.82 15.38 17.52
C VAL A 257 -0.12 15.13 16.34
N CYS A 258 -1.45 15.01 16.56
CA CYS A 258 -2.41 14.78 15.48
C CYS A 258 -2.83 16.05 14.72
N TYR A 259 -2.79 17.24 15.33
CA TYR A 259 -3.33 18.47 14.73
C TYR A 259 -2.32 19.63 14.54
N GLY A 260 -1.06 19.47 14.92
CA GLY A 260 0.01 20.42 14.58
C GLY A 260 -0.25 21.86 15.05
N LEU A 261 -0.42 22.08 16.36
CA LEU A 261 -0.57 23.42 16.96
C LEU A 261 0.74 23.94 17.59
N ASN A 262 1.07 25.21 17.34
CA ASN A 262 2.20 25.93 17.93
C ASN A 262 1.69 26.71 19.16
N PRO A 263 2.06 26.36 20.39
CA PRO A 263 1.56 27.06 21.57
C PRO A 263 2.52 28.19 21.96
N THR A 264 2.12 29.44 21.77
CA THR A 264 2.79 30.57 22.43
C THR A 264 2.43 30.56 23.90
N PHE A 265 3.30 30.01 24.75
CA PHE A 265 3.23 30.17 26.22
C PHE A 265 4.42 31.02 26.68
N GLU A 266 4.13 32.11 27.39
CA GLU A 266 5.13 32.87 28.15
C GLU A 266 5.47 32.15 29.46
N GLY A 267 6.76 32.08 29.79
CA GLY A 267 7.23 31.74 31.13
C GLY A 267 8.01 30.42 31.28
N SER A 268 8.60 30.26 32.46
CA SER A 268 9.65 29.30 32.88
C SER A 268 9.41 27.80 32.66
N ALA A 269 8.25 27.39 32.13
CA ALA A 269 7.95 26.00 31.73
C ALA A 269 8.70 25.54 30.45
N GLN A 270 9.40 26.46 29.78
CA GLN A 270 10.15 26.25 28.54
C GLN A 270 11.37 25.32 28.71
N ARG A 271 11.92 25.16 29.93
CA ARG A 271 13.16 24.40 30.15
C ARG A 271 12.96 22.91 30.47
N SER A 272 11.85 22.53 31.12
CA SER A 272 11.59 21.11 31.48
C SER A 272 11.02 20.28 30.32
N LEU A 273 10.14 20.85 29.50
CA LEU A 273 9.59 20.15 28.31
C LEU A 273 10.63 20.01 27.20
N ALA A 274 11.50 21.01 27.01
CA ALA A 274 12.60 20.94 26.04
C ALA A 274 13.62 19.86 26.40
N TRP A 275 13.98 19.69 27.68
CA TRP A 275 14.89 18.62 28.13
C TRP A 275 14.29 17.22 27.99
N TRP A 276 12.98 17.06 28.20
CA TRP A 276 12.30 15.75 28.03
C TRP A 276 12.08 15.38 26.55
N LEU A 277 11.87 16.37 25.67
CA LEU A 277 11.78 16.15 24.21
C LEU A 277 13.13 15.84 23.56
N ILE A 278 14.25 16.33 24.13
CA ILE A 278 15.61 16.01 23.67
C ILE A 278 16.01 14.57 24.07
N SER A 279 15.49 14.03 25.18
CA SER A 279 15.79 12.65 25.62
C SER A 279 14.94 11.57 24.96
N SER A 280 13.83 11.91 24.30
CA SER A 280 12.85 10.95 23.75
C SER A 280 13.03 10.61 22.26
N ASN A 281 14.13 11.04 21.62
CA ASN A 281 14.54 10.59 20.29
C ASN A 281 13.49 10.80 19.16
N VAL A 282 12.58 11.77 19.29
CA VAL A 282 11.55 12.09 18.28
C VAL A 282 11.98 13.26 17.40
N ARG A 283 12.74 12.97 16.33
CA ARG A 283 13.16 13.97 15.32
C ARG A 283 12.04 14.41 14.36
N THR A 284 10.86 13.81 14.41
CA THR A 284 9.85 13.92 13.34
C THR A 284 8.86 15.08 13.51
N VAL A 285 8.67 15.62 14.72
CA VAL A 285 7.57 16.56 15.01
C VAL A 285 7.85 18.00 14.55
N TRP A 286 9.11 18.44 14.51
CA TRP A 286 9.43 19.82 14.08
C TRP A 286 9.29 20.08 12.57
N GLY A 287 9.04 19.05 11.74
CA GLY A 287 8.73 19.23 10.32
C GLY A 287 7.33 19.74 10.01
N TRP A 288 6.42 19.64 10.98
CA TRP A 288 4.98 19.82 10.79
C TRP A 288 4.53 21.29 10.86
N PHE A 289 5.37 22.19 11.38
CA PHE A 289 4.99 23.56 11.69
C PHE A 289 5.29 24.61 10.61
N ALA A 290 5.78 24.18 9.45
CA ALA A 290 6.21 25.11 8.41
C ALA A 290 5.24 25.15 7.22
N GLY A 291 4.24 26.03 7.36
CA GLY A 291 3.80 26.95 6.32
C GLY A 291 2.98 26.38 5.15
N SER A 292 1.67 26.63 5.20
CA SER A 292 0.73 26.56 4.06
C SER A 292 1.01 27.62 2.96
N GLY A 293 2.27 27.97 2.69
CA GLY A 293 2.62 29.03 1.74
C GLY A 293 4.03 28.96 1.14
N ASP A 294 4.84 27.95 1.44
CA ASP A 294 6.25 27.89 1.01
C ASP A 294 6.46 27.08 -0.29
N GLY A 295 5.38 26.78 -1.04
CA GLY A 295 5.47 26.01 -2.30
C GLY A 295 5.99 24.58 -2.12
N ARG A 296 5.77 24.00 -0.93
CA ARG A 296 6.23 22.66 -0.56
C ARG A 296 5.37 21.60 -1.17
N VAL A 297 6.01 20.51 -1.59
CA VAL A 297 5.31 19.38 -2.19
C VAL A 297 4.72 18.46 -1.13
N SER A 298 3.59 17.81 -1.44
CA SER A 298 3.00 16.76 -0.62
C SER A 298 2.55 15.61 -1.51
N VAL A 299 2.86 14.38 -1.11
CA VAL A 299 2.51 13.14 -1.83
C VAL A 299 1.58 12.31 -0.96
N TYR A 300 0.52 11.79 -1.55
CA TYR A 300 -0.41 10.88 -0.87
C TYR A 300 -0.56 9.61 -1.69
N LEU A 301 -0.43 8.47 -1.02
CA LEU A 301 -0.87 7.19 -1.54
C LEU A 301 -2.32 6.98 -1.10
N ASN A 302 -3.26 7.01 -2.03
CA ASN A 302 -4.68 6.80 -1.71
C ASN A 302 -5.10 5.40 -2.12
N ARG A 303 -5.79 4.72 -1.22
CA ARG A 303 -6.47 3.46 -1.50
C ARG A 303 -7.84 3.77 -2.13
N LEU A 304 -8.22 3.00 -3.13
CA LEU A 304 -9.44 3.22 -3.92
C LEU A 304 -10.49 2.12 -3.75
N THR A 305 -10.16 1.02 -3.05
CA THR A 305 -11.07 -0.11 -2.79
C THR A 305 -10.89 -0.69 -1.38
N GLY A 306 -11.85 -1.52 -0.94
CA GLY A 306 -11.76 -2.25 0.33
C GLY A 306 -11.94 -1.40 1.59
N PHE A 307 -12.74 -0.34 1.51
CA PHE A 307 -12.98 0.68 2.53
C PHE A 307 -13.60 0.19 3.84
N ASP A 308 -14.12 -1.05 3.86
CA ASP A 308 -14.76 -1.66 5.03
C ASP A 308 -13.83 -1.76 6.25
N HIS A 309 -12.52 -1.69 6.01
CA HIS A 309 -11.49 -1.81 7.03
C HIS A 309 -10.36 -0.82 6.79
N GLN A 310 -9.68 -0.42 7.86
CA GLN A 310 -8.40 0.28 7.73
C GLN A 310 -7.35 -0.64 7.10
N CYS A 311 -6.34 -0.07 6.45
CA CYS A 311 -5.25 -0.82 5.83
C CYS A 311 -3.91 -0.25 6.26
N ARG A 312 -3.09 -1.07 6.93
CA ARG A 312 -1.69 -0.72 7.20
C ARG A 312 -0.89 -0.93 5.93
N VAL A 313 -0.22 0.12 5.49
CA VAL A 313 0.56 0.13 4.26
C VAL A 313 2.00 0.53 4.58
N ARG A 314 2.97 -0.16 3.98
CA ARG A 314 4.38 0.24 4.00
C ARG A 314 4.90 0.37 2.60
N TYR A 315 5.58 1.49 2.35
CA TYR A 315 6.08 1.83 1.02
C TYR A 315 7.28 2.77 1.12
N ASN A 316 8.03 2.91 0.02
CA ASN A 316 9.02 3.96 -0.15
C ASN A 316 8.68 4.76 -1.41
N ILE A 317 8.71 6.09 -1.34
CA ILE A 317 8.52 6.99 -2.47
C ILE A 317 9.83 7.70 -2.77
N VAL A 318 10.17 7.72 -4.05
CA VAL A 318 11.25 8.52 -4.59
C VAL A 318 10.67 9.52 -5.59
N LEU A 319 10.99 10.81 -5.40
CA LEU A 319 10.63 11.89 -6.33
C LEU A 319 11.85 12.39 -7.07
N GLY A 320 11.67 12.78 -8.33
CA GLY A 320 12.75 13.32 -9.16
C GLY A 320 13.70 12.23 -9.66
N ASP A 321 14.83 12.67 -10.22
CA ASP A 321 15.85 11.80 -10.81
C ASP A 321 17.24 12.43 -10.65
N GLY A 322 18.29 11.61 -10.70
CA GLY A 322 19.69 12.02 -10.54
C GLY A 322 19.92 12.83 -9.25
N GLU A 323 20.56 14.00 -9.39
CA GLU A 323 20.87 14.91 -8.28
C GLU A 323 19.64 15.57 -7.63
N ARG A 324 18.47 15.52 -8.29
CA ARG A 324 17.21 16.09 -7.78
C ARG A 324 16.34 15.03 -7.11
N ARG A 325 16.89 13.86 -6.86
CA ARG A 325 16.21 12.72 -6.25
C ARG A 325 16.00 12.95 -4.76
N LEU A 326 14.76 12.79 -4.30
CA LEU A 326 14.40 12.72 -2.89
C LEU A 326 13.83 11.35 -2.58
N ASP A 327 14.28 10.75 -1.48
CA ASP A 327 13.85 9.43 -1.02
C ASP A 327 13.12 9.61 0.33
N SER A 328 11.92 9.06 0.46
CA SER A 328 11.16 9.15 1.71
C SER A 328 11.73 8.26 2.81
N GLY A 329 12.55 7.26 2.45
CA GLY A 329 12.74 6.08 3.27
C GLY A 329 11.44 5.28 3.39
N ILE A 330 11.44 4.29 4.29
CA ILE A 330 10.23 3.48 4.53
C ILE A 330 9.20 4.33 5.27
N VAL A 331 8.06 4.57 4.62
CA VAL A 331 6.85 5.12 5.20
C VAL A 331 5.98 3.98 5.69
N ASP A 332 5.54 4.05 6.95
CA ASP A 332 4.55 3.14 7.55
C ASP A 332 3.32 3.97 7.90
N ASP A 333 2.23 3.74 7.17
CA ASP A 333 1.01 4.55 7.19
C ASP A 333 -0.22 3.65 7.40
N VAL A 334 -1.33 4.26 7.80
CA VAL A 334 -2.62 3.60 7.91
C VAL A 334 -3.60 4.34 7.01
N SER A 335 -4.02 3.67 5.94
CA SER A 335 -5.15 4.12 5.15
C SER A 335 -6.42 3.90 5.96
N ASP A 336 -7.19 4.98 6.16
CA ASP A 336 -8.49 4.94 6.82
C ASP A 336 -9.58 4.31 5.94
N SER A 337 -10.81 4.31 6.44
CA SER A 337 -12.01 3.83 5.74
C SER A 337 -12.40 4.68 4.53
N ASP A 338 -11.84 5.89 4.38
CA ASP A 338 -12.01 6.71 3.16
C ASP A 338 -10.87 6.48 2.15
N GLY A 339 -9.94 5.57 2.46
CA GLY A 339 -8.78 5.30 1.63
C GLY A 339 -7.65 6.33 1.76
N LYS A 340 -7.68 7.17 2.79
CA LYS A 340 -6.71 8.26 2.98
C LYS A 340 -5.67 7.87 4.02
N GLY A 341 -4.41 8.15 3.72
CA GLY A 341 -3.30 8.08 4.67
C GLY A 341 -2.79 9.47 5.03
N TYR A 342 -1.77 9.52 5.91
CA TYR A 342 -1.10 10.77 6.26
C TYR A 342 -0.34 11.37 5.07
N GLY A 343 0.24 10.51 4.22
CA GLY A 343 1.09 10.92 3.10
C GLY A 343 2.48 11.39 3.54
N TRP A 344 3.27 11.84 2.58
CA TRP A 344 4.65 12.27 2.76
C TRP A 344 4.86 13.73 2.31
N HIS A 345 5.49 14.53 3.17
CA HIS A 345 5.63 16.00 2.99
C HIS A 345 7.11 16.41 3.09
N PRO A 346 7.92 16.24 2.03
CA PRO A 346 9.32 16.64 2.07
C PRO A 346 9.46 18.16 2.15
N ARG A 347 10.56 18.62 2.76
CA ARG A 347 10.89 20.05 2.90
C ARG A 347 11.53 20.63 1.64
N THR A 348 11.04 20.25 0.47
CA THR A 348 11.56 20.69 -0.83
C THR A 348 10.48 21.38 -1.62
N ARG A 349 10.87 22.39 -2.42
CA ARG A 349 9.94 23.09 -3.31
C ARG A 349 9.67 22.23 -4.52
N PHE A 350 8.44 22.28 -5.01
CA PHE A 350 8.06 21.51 -6.19
C PHE A 350 8.97 21.80 -7.40
N ASN A 351 9.35 23.05 -7.61
CA ASN A 351 10.20 23.48 -8.73
C ASN A 351 11.56 22.79 -8.77
N ASP A 352 12.10 22.39 -7.61
CA ASP A 352 13.41 21.74 -7.53
C ASP A 352 13.35 20.30 -8.07
N LEU A 353 12.16 19.68 -8.01
CA LEU A 353 11.89 18.33 -8.50
C LEU A 353 11.56 18.27 -9.99
N VAL A 354 11.14 19.39 -10.59
CA VAL A 354 10.76 19.43 -12.00
C VAL A 354 12.01 19.45 -12.88
N TYR A 355 12.14 18.47 -13.76
CA TYR A 355 13.18 18.41 -14.77
C TYR A 355 12.54 18.27 -16.16
N LYS A 356 12.88 19.19 -17.08
CA LYS A 356 12.30 19.24 -18.44
C LYS A 356 10.75 19.17 -18.46
N GLY A 357 10.11 19.80 -17.47
CA GLY A 357 8.65 19.82 -17.35
C GLY A 357 8.04 18.51 -16.82
N ILE A 358 8.83 17.61 -16.25
CA ILE A 358 8.36 16.33 -15.72
C ILE A 358 8.82 16.16 -14.26
N VAL A 359 7.95 15.57 -13.44
CA VAL A 359 8.33 15.00 -12.13
C VAL A 359 8.19 13.49 -12.22
N ARG A 360 9.29 12.78 -12.04
CA ARG A 360 9.30 11.31 -11.95
C ARG A 360 8.97 10.88 -10.54
N VAL A 361 8.17 9.84 -10.42
CA VAL A 361 7.80 9.25 -9.13
C VAL A 361 7.99 7.75 -9.22
N HIS A 362 8.72 7.20 -8.26
CA HIS A 362 8.97 5.78 -8.10
C HIS A 362 8.48 5.35 -6.72
N VAL A 363 7.69 4.29 -6.67
CA VAL A 363 7.12 3.77 -5.42
C VAL A 363 7.41 2.29 -5.29
N GLU A 364 8.09 1.93 -4.21
CA GLU A 364 8.26 0.54 -3.82
C GLU A 364 7.21 0.16 -2.77
N MET A 365 6.33 -0.77 -3.14
CA MET A 365 5.26 -1.26 -2.26
C MET A 365 5.75 -2.49 -1.50
N MET A 366 5.61 -2.48 -0.17
CA MET A 366 6.16 -3.53 0.71
C MET A 366 5.07 -4.29 1.47
N VAL A 367 4.07 -3.57 1.98
CA VAL A 367 2.99 -4.13 2.80
C VAL A 367 1.67 -3.44 2.47
N ALA A 368 0.59 -4.21 2.41
CA ALA A 368 -0.78 -3.71 2.40
C ALA A 368 -1.67 -4.75 3.08
N ASN A 369 -1.89 -4.58 4.39
CA ASN A 369 -2.66 -5.50 5.21
C ASN A 369 -3.89 -4.81 5.79
N THR A 370 -5.04 -5.47 5.71
CA THR A 370 -6.23 -5.08 6.44
C THR A 370 -5.95 -5.11 7.94
N LEU A 371 -6.43 -4.09 8.65
CA LEU A 371 -6.44 -4.06 10.11
C LEU A 371 -7.85 -4.45 10.60
N SER A 372 -7.88 -5.44 11.49
CA SER A 372 -9.06 -5.79 12.26
C SER A 372 -8.76 -5.53 13.73
N GLU A 373 -9.61 -4.76 14.40
CA GLU A 373 -9.52 -4.53 15.83
C GLU A 373 -10.54 -5.42 16.54
N VAL A 374 -10.08 -6.09 17.60
CA VAL A 374 -10.93 -6.93 18.43
C VAL A 374 -10.67 -6.55 19.87
N SER A 375 -11.68 -6.00 20.53
CA SER A 375 -11.61 -5.69 21.95
C SER A 375 -11.67 -6.99 22.75
N VAL A 376 -10.63 -7.21 23.54
CA VAL A 376 -10.51 -8.35 24.42
C VAL A 376 -10.49 -7.83 25.85
N THR A 377 -11.42 -8.26 26.69
CA THR A 377 -11.46 -7.86 28.10
C THR A 377 -11.24 -9.07 28.99
N SER A 378 -10.68 -8.85 30.19
CA SER A 378 -10.57 -9.90 31.21
C SER A 378 -11.93 -10.46 31.64
N SER A 379 -12.99 -9.65 31.53
CA SER A 379 -14.37 -10.04 31.84
C SER A 379 -15.07 -10.83 30.74
N SER A 380 -14.64 -10.69 29.49
CA SER A 380 -15.17 -11.41 28.33
C SER A 380 -13.98 -11.92 27.50
N PRO A 381 -13.40 -13.06 27.88
CA PRO A 381 -12.19 -13.58 27.25
C PRO A 381 -12.46 -14.14 25.86
N MET A 382 -13.66 -13.97 25.30
CA MET A 382 -14.05 -14.44 23.99
C MET A 382 -14.58 -13.28 23.17
N ALA A 383 -13.96 -13.05 22.02
CA ALA A 383 -14.40 -12.06 21.05
C ALA A 383 -14.61 -12.73 19.69
N GLN A 384 -15.65 -12.29 18.98
CA GLN A 384 -15.93 -12.75 17.62
C GLN A 384 -15.43 -11.72 16.62
N CYS A 385 -14.84 -12.20 15.53
CA CYS A 385 -14.44 -11.36 14.41
C CYS A 385 -14.69 -12.10 13.10
N TYR A 386 -14.67 -11.35 12.00
CA TYR A 386 -14.86 -11.89 10.67
C TYR A 386 -13.64 -11.54 9.82
N ASP A 387 -13.23 -12.45 8.95
CA ASP A 387 -12.23 -12.13 7.93
C ASP A 387 -12.86 -11.44 6.72
N ARG A 388 -12.02 -11.15 5.71
CA ARG A 388 -12.43 -10.48 4.47
C ARG A 388 -13.54 -11.22 3.73
N ASP A 389 -13.58 -12.55 3.84
CA ASP A 389 -14.55 -13.39 3.15
C ASP A 389 -15.80 -13.64 4.02
N LYS A 390 -15.94 -12.85 5.10
CA LYS A 390 -17.02 -12.90 6.10
C LYS A 390 -17.07 -14.22 6.85
N GLN A 391 -15.97 -14.96 6.91
CA GLN A 391 -15.93 -16.19 7.68
C GLN A 391 -15.76 -15.87 9.16
N ALA A 392 -16.47 -16.60 10.02
CA ALA A 392 -16.49 -16.33 11.45
C ALA A 392 -15.27 -16.91 12.16
N TRP A 393 -14.62 -16.07 12.97
CA TRP A 393 -13.51 -16.40 13.84
C TRP A 393 -13.87 -16.08 15.29
N THR A 394 -13.28 -16.81 16.22
CA THR A 394 -13.37 -16.52 17.65
C THR A 394 -11.98 -16.45 18.23
N ILE A 395 -11.65 -15.32 18.85
CA ILE A 395 -10.41 -15.12 19.58
C ILE A 395 -10.72 -15.30 21.05
N LYS A 396 -10.04 -16.24 21.69
CA LYS A 396 -10.04 -16.39 23.14
C LYS A 396 -8.77 -15.81 23.72
N SER A 397 -8.87 -15.01 24.77
CA SER A 397 -7.71 -14.55 25.51
C SER A 397 -7.57 -15.26 26.84
N ASP A 398 -6.37 -15.73 27.12
CA ASP A 398 -5.96 -16.09 28.46
C ASP A 398 -5.01 -15.01 28.98
N CYS A 399 -5.51 -14.26 29.97
CA CYS A 399 -4.80 -13.18 30.63
C CYS A 399 -4.28 -13.59 32.03
N HIS A 400 -4.31 -14.88 32.38
CA HIS A 400 -3.89 -15.36 33.71
C HIS A 400 -2.38 -15.60 33.82
N SER A 401 -1.65 -15.54 32.69
CA SER A 401 -0.20 -15.69 32.66
C SER A 401 0.52 -14.34 32.56
N GLU A 402 1.84 -14.32 32.75
CA GLU A 402 2.68 -13.12 32.55
C GLU A 402 2.57 -12.57 31.11
N THR A 403 2.13 -13.41 30.17
CA THR A 403 1.88 -13.04 28.77
C THR A 403 0.41 -13.17 28.43
N VAL A 404 -0.10 -12.30 27.55
CA VAL A 404 -1.43 -12.49 26.95
C VAL A 404 -1.33 -13.59 25.90
N ARG A 405 -2.06 -14.69 26.10
CA ARG A 405 -2.16 -15.77 25.11
C ARG A 405 -3.46 -15.62 24.34
N LEU A 406 -3.39 -15.65 23.01
CA LEU A 406 -4.56 -15.58 22.13
C LEU A 406 -4.75 -16.94 21.45
N HIS A 407 -5.93 -17.53 21.60
CA HIS A 407 -6.34 -18.76 20.95
C HIS A 407 -7.42 -18.45 19.92
N MET A 408 -7.06 -18.53 18.64
CA MET A 408 -7.94 -18.18 17.53
C MET A 408 -8.58 -19.44 16.94
N VAL A 409 -9.91 -19.43 16.80
CA VAL A 409 -10.72 -20.58 16.36
C VAL A 409 -11.56 -20.20 15.17
N TYR A 410 -11.40 -20.93 14.07
CA TYR A 410 -12.28 -20.84 12.91
C TYR A 410 -13.62 -21.51 13.23
N LYS A 411 -14.73 -20.79 13.04
CA LYS A 411 -16.08 -21.26 13.45
C LYS A 411 -16.86 -21.93 12.33
N ASP A 412 -16.51 -21.68 11.08
CA ASP A 412 -17.30 -22.13 9.94
C ASP A 412 -16.74 -23.44 9.33
N ILE A 413 -16.74 -24.50 10.14
CA ILE A 413 -16.13 -25.78 9.79
C ILE A 413 -16.71 -26.40 8.50
N HIS A 414 -17.93 -26.03 8.13
CA HIS A 414 -18.60 -26.51 6.92
C HIS A 414 -17.96 -25.95 5.64
N ASN A 415 -17.28 -24.81 5.74
CA ASN A 415 -16.55 -24.19 4.65
C ASN A 415 -15.07 -24.62 4.59
N VAL A 416 -14.60 -25.46 5.52
CA VAL A 416 -13.27 -26.08 5.43
C VAL A 416 -13.32 -27.21 4.40
N PRO A 417 -12.51 -27.19 3.34
CA PRO A 417 -12.45 -28.30 2.38
C PRO A 417 -12.17 -29.62 3.10
N ARG A 418 -12.95 -30.67 2.81
CA ARG A 418 -12.88 -31.97 3.53
C ARG A 418 -11.49 -32.63 3.56
N ASN A 419 -10.56 -32.19 2.71
CA ASN A 419 -9.20 -32.72 2.62
C ASN A 419 -8.12 -31.81 3.25
N HIS A 420 -8.50 -30.71 3.89
CA HIS A 420 -7.54 -29.72 4.42
C HIS A 420 -6.91 -30.09 5.77
N LEU A 421 -7.33 -31.22 6.37
CA LEU A 421 -6.92 -31.68 7.71
C LEU A 421 -6.35 -33.11 7.70
N ARG A 422 -5.90 -33.62 6.54
CA ARG A 422 -5.15 -34.89 6.51
C ARG A 422 -3.66 -34.55 6.63
N ASP A 423 -3.19 -34.51 7.88
CA ASP A 423 -1.77 -34.72 8.20
C ASP A 423 -1.38 -36.19 7.98
#